data_AF-A0A1B1HYP2-F1
#
_entry.id   AF-A0A1B1HYP2-F1
#
_cell.length_a   1.000
_cell.length_b   1.000
_cell.length_c   1.000
_cell.angle_alpha   90.00
_cell.angle_beta   90.00
_cell.angle_gamma   90.00
#
_symmetry.space_group_name_H-M   'P 1'
#
loop_
_entity.id
_entity.type
_entity.pdbx_description
1 polymer ?
#
loop_
_entity_poly.entity_id
_entity_poly.type
_entity_poly.pdbx_seq_one_letter_code
_entity_poly.pdbx_strand_id
1 'polypeptide(L)'
;MQWHAIHMLPNETAQAAEDVRARVLLPAHGGKFALALHTWQEPYRELLKESAGRPYRMVTPRIGEAVDMENPADFPHWWEGIA
;
A
#
# COMPACT_ATOMS: atom_id res chain seq x y z
N MET A 1 -17.43 3.41 -14.98
CA MET A 1 -17.20 4.26 -13.79
C MET A 1 -15.85 4.93 -13.94
N GLN A 2 -15.74 6.22 -13.60
CA GLN A 2 -14.47 6.94 -13.60
C GLN A 2 -13.67 6.64 -12.31
N TRP A 3 -13.33 5.37 -12.05
CA TRP A 3 -12.69 4.95 -10.80
C TRP A 3 -11.39 5.73 -10.55
N HIS A 4 -10.58 5.85 -11.60
CA HIS A 4 -9.33 6.60 -11.61
C HIS A 4 -9.50 8.12 -11.39
N ALA A 5 -10.68 8.69 -11.67
CA ALA A 5 -10.91 10.11 -11.38
C ALA A 5 -11.09 10.42 -9.89
N ILE A 6 -11.31 9.39 -9.06
CA ILE A 6 -11.57 9.53 -7.62
C ILE A 6 -10.74 8.58 -6.73
N HIS A 7 -9.85 7.77 -7.32
CA HIS A 7 -8.93 6.88 -6.60
C HIS A 7 -7.56 6.91 -7.26
N MET A 8 -6.50 6.92 -6.44
CA MET A 8 -5.14 6.66 -6.91
C MET A 8 -4.94 5.17 -7.20
N LEU A 9 -4.30 4.88 -8.32
CA LEU A 9 -3.75 3.56 -8.63
C LEU A 9 -2.46 3.30 -7.83
N PRO A 10 -2.00 2.05 -7.72
CA PRO A 10 -0.77 1.72 -6.99
C PRO A 10 0.47 2.48 -7.46
N ASN A 11 0.67 2.61 -8.78
CA ASN A 11 1.78 3.36 -9.36
C ASN A 11 1.72 4.86 -9.04
N GLU A 12 0.51 5.43 -9.01
CA GLU A 12 0.28 6.84 -8.64
C GLU A 12 0.52 7.07 -7.15
N THR A 13 0.13 6.10 -6.30
CA THR A 13 0.40 6.15 -4.86
C THR A 13 1.89 6.10 -4.57
N ALA A 14 2.62 5.23 -5.27
CA ALA A 14 4.08 5.16 -5.17
C ALA A 14 4.75 6.45 -5.65
N GLN A 15 4.26 7.04 -6.75
CA GLN A 15 4.76 8.32 -7.23
C GLN A 15 4.48 9.46 -6.24
N ALA A 16 3.27 9.53 -5.70
CA ALA A 16 2.89 10.55 -4.73
C ALA A 16 3.79 10.51 -3.47
N ALA A 17 4.19 9.32 -3.03
CA ALA A 17 5.12 9.16 -1.91
C ALA A 17 6.51 9.75 -2.20
N GLU A 18 7.02 9.61 -3.43
CA GLU A 18 8.25 10.29 -3.85
C GLU A 18 8.09 11.80 -3.98
N ASP A 19 6.99 12.24 -4.58
CA ASP A 19 6.73 13.65 -4.86
C ASP A 19 6.72 14.48 -3.57
N VAL A 20 6.16 13.93 -2.50
CA VAL A 20 6.14 14.56 -1.16
C VAL A 20 7.38 14.23 -0.32
N ARG A 21 8.35 13.49 -0.89
CA ARG A 21 9.56 13.02 -0.22
C ARG A 21 9.26 12.29 1.10
N ALA A 22 8.27 11.41 1.07
CA ALA A 22 7.88 10.65 2.24
C ALA A 22 9.06 9.80 2.74
N ARG A 23 9.22 9.70 4.06
CA ARG A 23 10.15 8.73 4.66
C ARG A 23 9.55 7.33 4.69
N VAL A 24 8.23 7.24 4.94
CA VAL A 24 7.48 6.00 5.10
C VAL A 24 6.17 6.08 4.30
N LEU A 25 5.84 5.00 3.60
CA LEU A 25 4.55 4.81 2.92
C LEU A 25 3.74 3.73 3.64
N LEU A 26 2.60 4.11 4.22
CA LEU A 26 1.60 3.20 4.79
C LEU A 26 0.36 3.19 3.88
N PRO A 27 0.04 2.09 3.18
CA PRO A 27 -1.15 2.02 2.34
C PRO A 27 -2.41 2.00 3.19
N ALA A 28 -3.46 2.66 2.68
CA ALA A 28 -4.77 2.70 3.30
C ALA A 28 -5.86 2.42 2.25
N HIS A 29 -7.12 2.40 2.68
CA HIS A 29 -8.29 2.30 1.78
C HIS A 29 -8.38 0.98 0.98
N GLY A 30 -7.72 -0.08 1.44
CA GLY A 30 -7.80 -1.44 0.90
C GLY A 30 -8.18 -2.47 1.98
N GLY A 31 -8.59 -3.68 1.56
CA GLY A 31 -8.69 -4.86 2.45
C GLY A 31 -9.93 -4.96 3.36
N LYS A 32 -10.86 -3.99 3.34
CA LYS A 32 -12.09 -4.03 4.18
C LYS A 32 -13.39 -4.25 3.40
N PHE A 33 -13.57 -3.58 2.26
CA PHE A 33 -14.81 -3.62 1.49
C PHE A 33 -14.52 -3.95 0.02
N ALA A 34 -15.34 -4.83 -0.58
CA ALA A 34 -15.27 -5.16 -2.00
C ALA A 34 -16.00 -4.11 -2.84
N LEU A 35 -15.30 -3.02 -3.18
CA LEU A 35 -15.83 -1.90 -3.97
C LEU A 35 -15.35 -1.89 -5.42
N ALA A 36 -14.40 -2.76 -5.77
CA ALA A 36 -13.81 -2.89 -7.10
C ALA A 36 -13.81 -4.36 -7.55
N LEU A 37 -13.56 -4.59 -8.84
CA LEU A 37 -13.68 -5.91 -9.47
C LEU A 37 -12.43 -6.80 -9.32
N HIS A 38 -11.30 -6.22 -8.95
CA HIS A 38 -10.07 -6.98 -8.74
C HIS A 38 -10.08 -7.76 -7.42
N THR A 39 -9.21 -8.75 -7.30
CA THR A 39 -8.99 -9.44 -6.03
C THR A 39 -8.51 -8.47 -4.96
N TRP A 40 -8.90 -8.68 -3.71
CA TRP A 40 -8.62 -7.70 -2.64
C TRP A 40 -7.12 -7.57 -2.32
N GLN A 41 -6.31 -8.59 -2.66
CA GLN A 41 -4.85 -8.58 -2.50
C GLN A 41 -4.12 -7.84 -3.62
N GLU A 42 -4.74 -7.65 -4.79
CA GLU A 42 -4.08 -7.08 -5.98
C GLU A 42 -3.43 -5.71 -5.70
N PRO A 43 -4.09 -4.74 -5.03
CA PRO A 43 -3.48 -3.44 -4.77
C PRO A 43 -2.23 -3.51 -3.89
N TYR A 44 -2.18 -4.45 -2.94
CA TYR A 44 -1.00 -4.62 -2.07
C TYR A 44 0.20 -5.14 -2.87
N ARG A 45 -0.01 -6.12 -3.76
CA ARG A 45 1.03 -6.69 -4.61
C ARG A 45 1.58 -5.68 -5.61
N GLU A 46 0.68 -4.97 -6.30
CA GLU A 46 1.10 -3.97 -7.27
C GLU A 46 1.79 -2.79 -6.58
N LEU A 47 1.32 -2.34 -5.42
CA LEU A 47 1.99 -1.24 -4.71
C LEU A 47 3.38 -1.61 -4.21
N LEU A 48 3.59 -2.85 -3.76
CA LEU A 48 4.94 -3.34 -3.41
C LEU A 48 5.88 -3.34 -4.60
N LYS A 49 5.41 -3.84 -5.74
CA LYS A 49 6.17 -3.85 -6.99
C LYS A 49 6.51 -2.42 -7.43
N GLU A 50 5.53 -1.53 -7.42
CA GLU A 50 5.72 -0.12 -7.78
C GLU A 50 6.63 0.62 -6.79
N SER A 51 6.65 0.21 -5.51
CA SER A 51 7.50 0.81 -4.47
C SER A 51 8.93 0.26 -4.44
N ALA A 52 9.24 -0.79 -5.22
CA ALA A 52 10.55 -1.43 -5.20
C ALA A 52 11.66 -0.45 -5.64
N GLY A 53 12.66 -0.25 -4.78
CA GLY A 53 13.80 0.62 -5.06
C GLY A 53 13.55 2.12 -4.91
N ARG A 54 12.34 2.53 -4.48
CA ARG A 54 12.00 3.95 -4.26
C ARG A 54 12.59 4.49 -2.96
N PRO A 55 12.82 5.82 -2.82
CA PRO A 55 13.53 6.43 -1.70
C PRO A 55 12.68 6.59 -0.43
N TYR A 56 11.76 5.66 -0.17
CA TYR A 56 10.93 5.60 1.02
C TYR A 56 10.79 4.16 1.50
N ARG A 57 10.46 3.97 2.77
CA ARG A 57 10.16 2.65 3.32
C ARG A 57 8.66 2.37 3.25
N MET A 58 8.25 1.40 2.45
CA MET A 58 6.87 0.91 2.51
C MET A 58 6.69 0.01 3.74
N VAL A 59 5.61 0.23 4.48
CA VAL A 59 5.23 -0.59 5.65
C VAL A 59 3.86 -1.20 5.41
N THR A 60 3.66 -2.43 5.88
CA THR A 60 2.41 -3.16 5.66
C THR A 60 1.93 -3.89 6.92
N PRO A 61 1.63 -3.15 8.00
CA PRO A 61 1.10 -3.75 9.22
C PRO A 61 -0.18 -4.54 8.94
N ARG A 62 -0.43 -5.59 9.72
CA ARG A 62 -1.75 -6.20 9.79
C ARG A 62 -2.76 -5.18 10.32
N ILE A 63 -4.03 -5.35 9.96
CA ILE A 63 -5.10 -4.46 10.46
C ILE A 63 -5.11 -4.51 11.99
N GLY A 64 -4.85 -3.35 12.62
CA GLY A 64 -4.78 -3.20 14.08
C GLY A 64 -3.36 -3.33 14.68
N GLU A 65 -2.35 -3.67 13.89
CA GLU A 65 -0.95 -3.70 14.32
C GLU A 65 -0.35 -2.28 14.38
N ALA A 66 0.43 -1.99 15.42
CA ALA A 66 1.07 -0.70 15.60
C ALA A 66 2.31 -0.54 14.70
N VAL A 67 2.58 0.70 14.27
CA VAL A 67 3.77 1.04 13.47
C VAL A 67 4.58 2.11 14.20
N ASP A 68 5.86 1.82 14.42
CA ASP A 68 6.84 2.84 14.79
C ASP A 68 7.33 3.54 13.51
N MET A 69 7.06 4.84 13.38
CA MET A 69 7.45 5.62 12.21
C MET A 69 8.94 6.03 12.23
N GLU A 70 9.58 6.02 13.39
CA GLU A 70 11.00 6.35 13.54
C GLU A 70 11.88 5.14 13.25
N ASN A 71 11.45 3.95 13.64
CA ASN A 71 12.15 2.70 13.37
C ASN A 71 11.18 1.59 12.92
N PRO A 72 10.64 1.69 11.69
CA PRO A 72 9.64 0.75 11.21
C PRO A 72 10.22 -0.66 11.03
N ALA A 73 9.61 -1.62 11.71
CA ALA A 73 9.91 -3.05 11.58
C ALA A 73 9.78 -3.54 10.13
N ASP A 74 10.33 -4.73 9.85
CA ASP A 74 9.98 -5.48 8.64
C ASP A 74 8.58 -6.08 8.81
N PHE A 75 7.67 -5.74 7.90
CA PHE A 75 6.32 -6.28 7.91
C PHE A 75 6.19 -7.40 6.88
N PRO A 76 5.62 -8.56 7.24
CA PRO A 76 5.39 -9.63 6.28
C PRO A 76 4.28 -9.24 5.29
N HIS A 77 4.27 -9.89 4.12
CA HIS A 77 3.17 -9.80 3.17
C HIS A 77 1.97 -10.62 3.65
N TRP A 78 1.35 -10.17 4.74
CA TRP A 78 0.37 -10.95 5.49
C TRP A 78 -0.89 -11.32 4.69
N TRP A 79 -1.19 -10.62 3.60
CA TRP A 79 -2.30 -10.96 2.71
C TRP A 79 -2.01 -12.20 1.85
N GLU A 80 -0.76 -12.64 1.75
CA GLU A 80 -0.43 -13.89 1.09
C GLU A 80 -0.89 -15.08 1.95
N GLY A 81 -1.78 -15.90 1.38
CA GLY A 81 -2.33 -17.07 2.07
C GLY A 81 -3.58 -16.81 2.92
N ILE A 82 -4.11 -15.58 2.94
CA ILE A 82 -5.43 -15.29 3.51
C ILE A 82 -6.48 -15.42 2.42
N ALA A 83 -7.47 -16.29 2.67
CA ALA A 83 -8.65 -16.48 1.83
C ALA A 83 -9.68 -15.36 2.07
#